data_AF-A0A7S2FP33-F1
#
_entry.id   AF-A0A7S2FP33-F1
#
_cell.length_a   1.000
_cell.length_b   1.000
_cell.length_c   1.000
_cell.angle_alpha   90.00
_cell.angle_beta   90.00
_cell.angle_gamma   90.00
#
_symmetry.space_group_name_H-M   'P 1'
#
loop_
_entity.id
_entity.type
_entity.pdbx_description
1 polymer ?
#
loop_
_entity_poly.entity_id
_entity_poly.type
_entity_poly.pdbx_seq_one_letter_code
_entity_poly.pdbx_strand_id
1 'polypeptide(L)'
;LLVNLDASSPNAFTVSLFRDGQRISEPQPLPEHLRGKPLFPHLAFRNVSVHVHWGPQPVCPLPFKCCSLQAAAREDVVVQQLPEPAGGKYSVVFPVGVPDEGTFDWLDTFLEKHPGFVELSDRKIVEWAERSGLPTHKVNHQRTSNDRPDVSFGIPALDDLSARKVIRTVASLVPRNYVVMEVKSNL
;
A
#
# COMPACT_ATOMS: atom_id res chain seq x y z
N LEU A 1 -0.80 -15.47 -11.81
CA LEU A 1 0.50 -14.93 -12.27
C LEU A 1 1.55 -16.02 -12.12
N LEU A 2 2.38 -16.23 -13.13
CA LEU A 2 3.53 -17.13 -13.08
C LEU A 2 4.78 -16.33 -13.45
N VAL A 3 5.83 -16.44 -12.64
CA VAL A 3 7.18 -15.94 -12.96
C VAL A 3 8.04 -17.17 -13.25
N ASN A 4 8.63 -17.23 -14.43
CA ASN A 4 9.47 -18.33 -14.85
C ASN A 4 10.94 -17.91 -14.84
N LEU A 5 11.69 -18.37 -13.85
CA LEU A 5 13.13 -18.12 -13.70
C LEU A 5 13.98 -19.34 -14.07
N ASP A 6 13.35 -20.43 -14.50
CA ASP A 6 14.06 -21.65 -14.90
C ASP A 6 14.75 -21.43 -16.25
N ALA A 7 16.08 -21.37 -16.23
CA ALA A 7 16.91 -21.16 -17.42
C ALA A 7 16.82 -22.32 -18.42
N SER A 8 16.39 -23.52 -18.00
CA SER A 8 16.19 -24.68 -18.87
C SER A 8 14.84 -24.65 -19.60
N SER A 9 13.93 -23.78 -19.17
CA SER A 9 12.61 -23.64 -19.76
C SER A 9 12.67 -22.90 -21.10
N PRO A 10 11.88 -23.29 -22.12
CA PRO A 10 11.74 -22.50 -23.35
C PRO A 10 11.18 -21.08 -23.10
N ASN A 11 10.57 -20.85 -21.94
CA ASN A 11 10.03 -19.55 -21.52
C ASN A 11 10.85 -18.94 -20.37
N ALA A 12 12.16 -19.16 -20.33
CA ALA A 12 13.05 -18.64 -19.30
C ALA A 12 12.97 -17.11 -19.18
N PHE A 13 13.01 -16.61 -17.94
CA PHE A 13 12.95 -15.18 -17.60
C PHE A 13 11.71 -14.47 -18.16
N THR A 14 10.55 -15.08 -18.01
CA THR A 14 9.28 -14.49 -18.45
C THR A 14 8.24 -14.42 -17.34
N VAL A 15 7.22 -13.60 -17.56
CA VAL A 15 5.99 -13.52 -16.76
C VAL A 15 4.82 -13.94 -17.62
N SER A 16 3.89 -14.70 -17.06
CA SER A 16 2.67 -15.14 -17.76
C SER A 16 1.45 -15.07 -16.84
N LEU A 17 0.30 -14.78 -17.43
CA LEU A 17 -0.98 -14.76 -16.74
C LEU A 17 -1.76 -16.03 -17.03
N PHE A 18 -2.37 -16.56 -15.97
CA PHE A 18 -3.26 -17.71 -16.00
C PHE A 18 -4.57 -17.32 -15.34
N ARG A 19 -5.68 -17.70 -15.96
CA ARG A 19 -7.04 -17.57 -15.43
C ARG A 19 -7.65 -18.96 -15.47
N ASP A 20 -8.17 -19.42 -14.33
CA ASP A 20 -8.85 -20.71 -14.19
C ASP A 20 -8.01 -21.88 -14.77
N GLY A 21 -6.72 -21.89 -14.46
CA GLY A 21 -5.76 -22.92 -14.91
C GLY A 21 -5.25 -22.75 -16.36
N GLN A 22 -5.85 -21.86 -17.15
CA GLN A 22 -5.51 -21.65 -18.56
C GLN A 22 -4.67 -20.40 -18.75
N ARG A 23 -3.65 -20.48 -19.62
CA ARG A 23 -2.81 -19.33 -19.98
C ARG A 23 -3.64 -18.33 -20.78
N ILE A 24 -3.61 -17.06 -20.40
CA ILE A 24 -4.34 -15.96 -21.08
C ILE A 24 -3.42 -14.89 -21.66
N SER A 25 -2.11 -15.04 -21.48
CA SER A 25 -1.12 -14.14 -22.05
C SER A 25 0.05 -14.92 -22.65
N GLU A 26 0.60 -14.40 -23.74
CA GLU A 26 1.93 -14.82 -24.18
C GLU A 26 2.97 -14.55 -23.09
N PRO A 27 4.03 -15.38 -22.99
CA PRO A 27 5.15 -15.11 -22.10
C PRO A 27 5.73 -13.71 -22.38
N GLN A 28 5.69 -12.84 -21.38
CA GLN A 28 6.27 -11.50 -21.47
C GLN A 28 7.69 -11.54 -20.89
N PRO A 29 8.73 -11.11 -21.62
CA PRO A 29 10.10 -11.14 -21.11
C PRO A 29 10.25 -10.22 -19.90
N LEU A 30 10.96 -10.70 -18.88
CA LEU A 30 11.39 -9.86 -17.76
C LEU A 30 12.41 -8.83 -18.26
N PRO A 31 12.20 -7.53 -17.98
CA PRO A 31 13.18 -6.50 -18.26
C PRO A 31 14.55 -6.87 -17.70
N GLU A 32 15.61 -6.65 -18.48
CA GLU A 32 16.97 -7.10 -18.11
C GLU A 32 17.43 -6.55 -16.75
N HIS A 33 17.10 -5.28 -16.48
CA HIS A 33 17.45 -4.61 -15.22
C HIS A 33 16.73 -5.18 -13.98
N LEU A 34 15.75 -6.08 -14.15
CA LEU A 34 15.04 -6.78 -13.08
C LEU A 34 15.53 -8.22 -12.87
N ARG A 35 16.35 -8.75 -13.78
CA ARG A 35 16.88 -10.12 -13.64
C ARG A 35 17.85 -10.19 -12.45
N GLY A 36 17.74 -11.26 -11.67
CA GLY A 36 18.54 -11.46 -10.44
C GLY A 36 18.17 -10.53 -9.28
N LYS A 37 17.15 -9.68 -9.43
CA LYS A 37 16.63 -8.85 -8.34
C LYS A 37 15.39 -9.51 -7.71
N PRO A 38 15.18 -9.36 -6.40
CA PRO A 38 13.93 -9.78 -5.76
C PRO A 38 12.73 -9.08 -6.41
N LEU A 39 11.71 -9.86 -6.78
CA LEU A 39 10.46 -9.37 -7.32
C LEU A 39 9.36 -9.49 -6.27
N PHE A 40 8.65 -8.39 -6.02
CA PHE A 40 7.56 -8.36 -5.06
C PHE A 40 6.23 -8.36 -5.81
N PRO A 41 5.31 -9.30 -5.51
CA PRO A 41 3.96 -9.23 -6.03
C PRO A 41 3.30 -7.90 -5.66
N HIS A 42 2.80 -7.19 -6.65
CA HIS A 42 2.13 -5.91 -6.45
C HIS A 42 0.75 -5.97 -7.10
N LEU A 43 -0.25 -5.39 -6.43
CA LEU A 43 -1.62 -5.37 -6.91
C LEU A 43 -2.19 -3.97 -6.74
N ALA A 44 -2.69 -3.41 -7.82
CA ALA A 44 -3.50 -2.20 -7.81
C ALA A 44 -4.94 -2.59 -8.17
N PHE A 45 -5.90 -2.15 -7.38
CA PHE A 45 -7.31 -2.47 -7.57
C PHE A 45 -8.18 -1.27 -7.20
N ARG A 46 -9.36 -1.17 -7.82
CA ARG A 46 -10.28 -0.05 -7.62
C ARG A 46 -11.70 -0.58 -7.41
N ASN A 47 -12.32 -0.18 -6.30
CA ASN A 47 -13.70 -0.52 -5.94
C ASN A 47 -14.01 -2.04 -5.96
N VAL A 48 -13.08 -2.86 -5.46
CA VAL A 48 -13.22 -4.32 -5.37
C VAL A 48 -12.58 -4.82 -4.08
N SER A 49 -13.06 -5.96 -3.58
CA SER A 49 -12.38 -6.73 -2.54
C SER A 49 -11.49 -7.78 -3.18
N VAL A 50 -10.23 -7.85 -2.75
CA VAL A 50 -9.27 -8.84 -3.26
C VAL A 50 -8.89 -9.80 -2.16
N HIS A 51 -8.98 -11.10 -2.47
CA HIS A 51 -8.38 -12.16 -1.68
C HIS A 51 -7.17 -12.73 -2.43
N VAL A 52 -6.03 -12.82 -1.75
CA VAL A 52 -4.78 -13.31 -2.34
C VAL A 52 -4.40 -14.64 -1.73
N HIS A 53 -4.10 -15.61 -2.59
CA HIS A 53 -3.71 -16.97 -2.19
C HIS A 53 -2.27 -17.24 -2.57
N TRP A 54 -1.40 -17.47 -1.58
CA TRP A 54 0.04 -17.67 -1.79
C TRP A 54 0.46 -19.14 -1.88
N GLY A 55 -0.42 -20.09 -1.56
CA GLY A 55 -0.13 -21.53 -1.62
C GLY A 55 -0.69 -22.32 -0.42
N PRO A 56 -0.17 -23.53 -0.15
CA PRO A 56 0.91 -24.20 -0.89
C PRO A 56 0.46 -24.77 -2.24
N GLN A 57 -0.81 -25.18 -2.40
CA GLN A 57 -1.35 -25.65 -3.67
C GLN A 57 -2.08 -24.52 -4.42
N PRO A 58 -2.05 -24.51 -5.76
CA PRO A 58 -2.85 -23.55 -6.52
C PRO A 58 -4.34 -23.86 -6.33
N VAL A 59 -5.18 -22.81 -6.28
CA VAL A 59 -6.64 -22.95 -6.12
C VAL A 59 -7.27 -23.69 -7.30
N CYS A 60 -6.67 -23.55 -8.49
CA CYS A 60 -7.04 -24.28 -9.70
C CYS A 60 -5.81 -25.03 -10.22
N PRO A 61 -5.93 -26.32 -10.62
CA PRO A 61 -4.81 -27.06 -11.19
C PRO A 61 -4.22 -26.38 -12.43
N LEU A 62 -2.89 -26.36 -12.52
CA LEU A 62 -2.15 -25.90 -13.70
C LEU A 62 -1.72 -27.11 -14.54
N PRO A 63 -1.53 -26.95 -15.88
CA PRO A 63 -1.12 -28.04 -16.76
C PRO A 63 0.36 -28.45 -16.59
N PHE A 64 1.04 -27.92 -15.58
CA PHE A 64 2.43 -28.19 -15.25
C PHE A 64 2.62 -28.10 -13.72
N LYS A 65 3.77 -28.56 -13.24
CA LYS A 65 4.17 -28.39 -11.85
C LYS A 65 4.95 -27.09 -11.68
N CYS A 66 4.59 -26.30 -10.68
CA CYS A 66 5.35 -25.13 -10.26
C CYS A 66 5.28 -24.97 -8.75
N CYS A 67 6.26 -24.29 -8.17
CA CYS A 67 6.26 -23.93 -6.76
C CYS A 67 5.38 -22.69 -6.53
N SER A 68 4.59 -22.70 -5.45
CA SER A 68 3.85 -21.52 -5.01
C SER A 68 4.74 -20.66 -4.09
N LEU A 69 4.43 -19.36 -3.95
CA LEU A 69 5.26 -18.46 -3.16
C LEU A 69 5.37 -18.89 -1.68
N GLN A 70 4.29 -19.44 -1.11
CA GLN A 70 4.29 -19.95 0.27
C GLN A 70 5.19 -21.18 0.46
N ALA A 71 5.46 -21.94 -0.60
CA ALA A 71 6.32 -23.12 -0.59
C ALA A 71 7.74 -22.83 -1.14
N ALA A 72 8.05 -21.57 -1.46
CA ALA A 72 9.35 -21.19 -2.01
C ALA A 72 10.48 -21.47 -0.99
N ALA A 73 11.65 -21.89 -1.50
CA ALA A 73 12.81 -22.13 -0.66
C ALA A 73 13.33 -20.81 -0.07
N ARG A 74 13.94 -20.88 1.12
CA ARG A 74 14.48 -19.68 1.80
C ARG A 74 15.55 -18.95 0.99
N GLU A 75 16.29 -19.70 0.17
CA GLU A 75 17.32 -19.17 -0.73
C GLU A 75 16.76 -18.43 -1.95
N ASP A 76 15.50 -18.69 -2.32
CA ASP A 76 14.82 -18.07 -3.47
C ASP A 76 13.97 -16.86 -3.09
N VAL A 77 13.89 -16.52 -1.80
CA VAL A 77 13.08 -15.42 -1.29
C VAL A 77 13.89 -14.48 -0.41
N VAL A 78 13.55 -13.19 -0.49
CA VAL A 78 14.11 -12.17 0.39
C VAL A 78 12.99 -11.59 1.23
N VAL A 79 13.17 -11.62 2.55
CA VAL A 79 12.32 -10.86 3.47
C VAL A 79 12.81 -9.42 3.46
N GLN A 80 11.98 -8.51 2.97
CA GLN A 80 12.28 -7.09 3.06
C GLN A 80 12.23 -6.67 4.54
N GLN A 81 13.41 -6.38 5.10
CA GLN A 81 13.52 -5.83 6.44
C GLN A 81 13.04 -4.38 6.42
N LEU A 82 12.07 -4.06 7.28
CA LEU A 82 11.68 -2.67 7.52
C LEU A 82 12.80 -2.00 8.33
N PRO A 83 13.09 -0.70 8.11
CA PRO A 83 14.06 0.02 8.91
C PRO A 83 13.67 -0.06 10.39
N GLU A 84 14.49 -0.73 11.20
CA GLU A 84 14.27 -0.76 12.64
C GLU A 84 14.58 0.63 13.23
N PRO A 85 13.69 1.17 14.07
CA PRO A 85 13.92 2.45 14.72
C PRO A 85 15.09 2.32 15.70
N ALA A 86 15.82 3.42 15.90
CA ALA A 86 16.89 3.48 16.89
C ALA A 86 16.34 3.08 18.28
N GLY A 87 16.83 1.98 18.84
CA GLY A 87 16.38 1.45 20.13
C GLY A 87 15.19 0.47 20.08
N GLY A 88 14.80 -0.01 18.89
CA GLY A 88 13.83 -1.11 18.71
C GLY A 88 12.37 -0.76 19.05
N LYS A 89 12.07 0.52 19.32
CA LYS A 89 10.72 1.01 19.62
C LYS A 89 10.24 1.95 18.54
N TYR A 90 9.05 1.67 18.00
CA TYR A 90 8.35 2.59 17.11
C TYR A 90 7.66 3.67 17.92
N SER A 91 7.67 4.89 17.40
CA SER A 91 7.07 6.06 18.04
C SER A 91 5.82 6.50 17.30
N VAL A 92 4.79 6.87 18.06
CA VAL A 92 3.59 7.54 17.54
C VAL A 92 3.55 8.94 18.12
N VAL A 93 3.59 9.96 17.26
CA VAL A 93 3.56 11.37 17.64
C VAL A 93 2.14 11.88 17.43
N PHE A 94 1.57 12.55 18.45
CA PHE A 94 0.29 13.24 18.40
C PHE A 94 0.54 14.73 18.61
N PRO A 95 0.68 15.51 17.53
CA PRO A 95 0.87 16.94 17.62
C PRO A 95 -0.40 17.61 18.15
N VAL A 96 -0.24 18.52 19.11
CA VAL A 96 -1.30 19.39 19.60
C VAL A 96 -0.98 20.78 19.09
N GLY A 97 -1.87 21.31 18.26
CA GLY A 97 -1.71 22.60 17.61
C GLY A 97 -3.04 23.34 17.53
N VAL A 98 -2.97 24.64 17.28
CA VAL A 98 -4.16 25.47 17.07
C VAL A 98 -4.53 25.42 15.58
N PRO A 99 -5.82 25.28 15.23
CA PRO A 99 -6.28 25.35 13.84
C PRO A 99 -5.77 26.60 13.15
N ASP A 100 -5.34 26.45 11.90
CA ASP A 100 -4.85 27.53 11.03
C ASP A 100 -3.62 28.32 11.54
N GLU A 101 -2.96 27.89 12.63
CA GLU A 101 -1.75 28.52 13.20
C GLU A 101 -0.45 27.80 12.80
N GLY A 102 -0.37 27.29 11.57
CA GLY A 102 0.85 26.66 11.03
C GLY A 102 1.10 25.22 11.49
N THR A 103 0.09 24.53 12.04
CA THR A 103 0.21 23.13 12.49
C THR A 103 0.63 22.18 11.36
N PHE A 104 0.12 22.40 10.14
CA PHE A 104 0.50 21.61 8.96
C PHE A 104 1.87 22.00 8.39
N ASP A 105 2.30 23.26 8.52
CA ASP A 105 3.65 23.68 8.13
C ASP A 105 4.71 23.02 9.04
N TRP A 106 4.40 22.93 10.34
CA TRP A 106 5.20 22.16 11.28
C TRP A 106 5.25 20.68 10.91
N LEU A 107 4.12 20.09 10.49
CA LEU A 107 4.04 18.69 10.09
C LEU A 107 4.92 18.40 8.89
N ASP A 108 4.88 19.26 7.87
CA ASP A 108 5.69 19.13 6.67
C ASP A 108 7.18 19.24 7.04
N THR A 109 7.55 20.23 7.86
CA THR A 109 8.92 20.37 8.39
C THR A 109 9.36 19.16 9.22
N PHE A 110 8.45 18.57 10.01
CA PHE A 110 8.73 17.39 10.82
C PHE A 110 8.99 16.17 9.92
N LEU A 111 8.17 15.93 8.91
CA LEU A 111 8.32 14.81 7.98
C LEU A 111 9.61 14.92 7.15
N GLU A 112 10.01 16.13 6.76
CA GLU A 112 11.29 16.39 6.10
C GLU A 112 12.49 15.99 6.98
N LYS A 113 12.43 16.32 8.28
CA LYS A 113 13.48 15.99 9.25
C LYS A 113 13.44 14.53 9.72
N HIS A 114 12.28 13.89 9.60
CA HIS A 114 12.02 12.54 10.09
C HIS A 114 11.40 11.66 8.98
N PRO A 115 12.14 11.35 7.90
CA PRO A 115 11.62 10.62 6.74
C PRO A 115 11.16 9.17 7.04
N GLY A 116 11.48 8.65 8.23
CA GLY A 116 10.99 7.36 8.71
C GLY A 116 9.59 7.39 9.33
N PHE A 117 8.96 8.56 9.44
CA PHE A 117 7.59 8.71 9.94
C PHE A 117 6.58 8.67 8.80
N VAL A 118 5.48 7.96 9.03
CA VAL A 118 4.32 7.95 8.14
C VAL A 118 3.22 8.82 8.72
N GLU A 119 2.73 9.75 7.90
CA GLU A 119 1.62 10.62 8.27
C GLU A 119 0.28 9.87 8.23
N LEU A 120 -0.49 10.00 9.31
CA LEU A 120 -1.88 9.59 9.41
C LEU A 120 -2.75 10.83 9.62
N SER A 121 -3.37 11.32 8.56
CA SER A 121 -4.19 12.54 8.57
C SER A 121 -5.31 12.45 7.54
N ASP A 122 -6.30 13.33 7.67
CA ASP A 122 -7.42 13.39 6.72
C ASP A 122 -6.92 13.80 5.32
N ARG A 123 -5.94 14.72 5.21
CA ARG A 123 -5.32 15.09 3.92
C ARG A 123 -4.63 13.91 3.23
N LYS A 124 -4.00 13.00 3.98
CA LYS A 124 -3.37 11.80 3.41
C LYS A 124 -4.39 10.76 2.97
N ILE A 125 -5.54 10.68 3.62
CA ILE A 125 -6.65 9.82 3.18
C ILE A 125 -7.20 10.32 1.85
N VAL A 126 -7.38 11.64 1.72
CA VAL A 126 -7.79 12.28 0.46
C VAL A 126 -6.78 12.04 -0.66
N GLU A 127 -5.49 12.31 -0.41
CA GLU A 127 -4.42 12.08 -1.39
C GLU A 127 -4.40 10.61 -1.83
N TRP A 128 -4.53 9.67 -0.89
CA TRP A 128 -4.59 8.25 -1.19
C TRP A 128 -5.82 7.90 -2.05
N ALA A 129 -6.99 8.44 -1.75
CA ALA A 129 -8.22 8.21 -2.52
C ALA A 129 -8.12 8.73 -3.96
N GLU A 130 -7.58 9.94 -4.14
CA GLU A 130 -7.34 10.55 -5.45
C GLU A 130 -6.33 9.76 -6.28
N ARG A 131 -5.21 9.35 -5.67
CA ARG A 131 -4.19 8.50 -6.32
C ARG A 131 -4.71 7.11 -6.65
N SER A 132 -5.72 6.63 -5.91
CA SER A 132 -6.44 5.39 -6.21
C SER A 132 -7.46 5.57 -7.35
N GLY A 133 -7.54 6.76 -7.94
CA GLY A 133 -8.35 7.10 -9.09
C GLY A 133 -9.81 7.38 -8.75
N LEU A 134 -10.17 7.63 -7.49
CA LEU A 134 -11.53 7.97 -7.12
C LEU A 134 -11.90 9.36 -7.65
N PRO A 135 -13.07 9.52 -8.30
CA PRO A 135 -13.48 10.81 -8.84
C PRO A 135 -13.89 11.72 -7.70
N THR A 136 -13.37 12.95 -7.69
CA THR A 136 -13.83 14.00 -6.79
C THR A 136 -15.04 14.70 -7.41
N HIS A 137 -16.17 14.69 -6.72
CA HIS A 137 -17.32 15.53 -7.10
C HIS A 137 -17.10 16.97 -6.64
N LYS A 138 -17.82 17.93 -7.25
CA LYS A 138 -17.70 19.35 -6.88
C LYS A 138 -18.01 19.53 -5.40
N VAL A 139 -17.03 19.99 -4.64
CA VAL A 139 -17.16 20.26 -3.21
C VAL A 139 -17.38 21.76 -3.00
N ASN A 140 -18.12 22.12 -1.95
CA ASN A 140 -18.33 23.53 -1.61
C ASN A 140 -17.06 24.08 -0.93
N HIS A 141 -16.24 24.82 -1.69
CA HIS A 141 -14.98 25.39 -1.22
C HIS A 141 -15.11 26.30 0.03
N GLN A 142 -16.32 26.73 0.40
CA GLN A 142 -16.55 27.51 1.62
C GLN A 142 -16.45 26.68 2.93
N ARG A 143 -16.36 25.34 2.85
CA ARG A 143 -16.29 24.44 4.01
C ARG A 143 -14.99 23.64 4.12
N THR A 144 -14.02 23.89 3.24
CA THR A 144 -12.77 23.13 3.19
C THR A 144 -11.65 23.86 3.95
N SER A 145 -10.84 23.10 4.69
CA SER A 145 -9.57 23.58 5.26
C SER A 145 -8.51 22.48 5.13
N ASN A 146 -7.23 22.82 5.33
CA ASN A 146 -6.17 21.80 5.35
C ASN A 146 -6.38 20.79 6.49
N ASP A 147 -6.97 21.23 7.60
CA ASP A 147 -7.32 20.40 8.76
C ASP A 147 -8.46 19.41 8.44
N ARG A 148 -9.38 19.79 7.55
CA ARG A 148 -10.55 19.00 7.18
C ARG A 148 -10.90 19.24 5.72
N PRO A 149 -10.17 18.60 4.79
CA PRO A 149 -10.49 18.73 3.37
C PRO A 149 -11.89 18.17 3.14
N ASP A 150 -12.81 19.02 2.69
CA ASP A 150 -14.14 18.57 2.30
C ASP A 150 -13.97 17.82 0.97
N VAL A 151 -14.40 16.56 0.94
CA VAL A 151 -14.27 15.68 -0.22
C VAL A 151 -15.53 14.86 -0.38
N SER A 152 -15.93 14.67 -1.64
CA SER A 152 -17.03 13.76 -1.99
C SER A 152 -16.55 12.82 -3.08
N PHE A 153 -16.22 11.61 -2.67
CA PHE A 153 -15.87 10.49 -3.54
C PHE A 153 -17.08 9.61 -3.85
N GLY A 154 -18.25 9.89 -3.23
CA GLY A 154 -19.44 9.06 -3.35
C GLY A 154 -19.33 7.74 -2.58
N ILE A 155 -18.35 7.64 -1.67
CA ILE A 155 -18.13 6.49 -0.81
C ILE A 155 -18.36 6.98 0.64
N PRO A 156 -19.44 6.56 1.31
CA PRO A 156 -19.80 7.10 2.62
C PRO A 156 -18.65 7.11 3.62
N ALA A 157 -17.87 6.03 3.69
CA ALA A 157 -16.76 5.90 4.62
C ALA A 157 -15.57 6.85 4.35
N LEU A 158 -15.41 7.33 3.11
CA LEU A 158 -14.40 8.33 2.77
C LEU A 158 -14.96 9.74 2.94
N ASP A 159 -16.21 9.96 2.55
CA ASP A 159 -16.90 11.25 2.62
C ASP A 159 -17.14 11.68 4.08
N ASP A 160 -17.43 10.74 4.98
CA ASP A 160 -17.59 11.00 6.43
C ASP A 160 -16.31 10.76 7.25
N LEU A 161 -15.21 10.40 6.57
CA LEU A 161 -13.90 10.06 7.15
C LEU A 161 -13.93 8.91 8.18
N SER A 162 -14.98 8.09 8.23
CA SER A 162 -15.06 6.92 9.13
C SER A 162 -14.07 5.83 8.76
N ALA A 163 -13.57 5.79 7.51
CA ALA A 163 -12.46 4.95 7.07
C ALA A 163 -11.20 5.12 7.93
N ARG A 164 -11.03 6.30 8.57
CA ARG A 164 -9.96 6.57 9.53
C ARG A 164 -9.89 5.55 10.66
N LYS A 165 -11.02 5.02 11.13
CA LYS A 165 -11.06 3.98 12.17
C LYS A 165 -10.36 2.71 11.69
N VAL A 166 -10.66 2.27 10.47
CA VAL A 166 -10.04 1.09 9.85
C VAL A 166 -8.56 1.33 9.63
N ILE A 167 -8.18 2.51 9.13
CA ILE A 167 -6.78 2.89 8.90
C ILE A 167 -5.99 2.86 10.22
N ARG A 168 -6.53 3.40 11.31
CA ARG A 168 -5.89 3.34 12.64
C ARG A 168 -5.72 1.90 13.14
N THR A 169 -6.73 1.04 12.93
CA THR A 169 -6.64 -0.39 13.28
C THR A 169 -5.59 -1.13 12.47
N VAL A 170 -5.47 -0.84 11.17
CA VAL A 170 -4.44 -1.47 10.32
C VAL A 170 -3.07 -0.92 10.66
N ALA A 171 -2.95 0.38 10.95
CA ALA A 171 -1.68 1.03 11.29
C ALA A 171 -1.02 0.40 12.53
N SER A 172 -1.80 -0.03 13.52
CA SER A 172 -1.27 -0.69 14.73
C SER A 172 -0.69 -2.10 14.46
N LEU A 173 -1.08 -2.73 13.36
CA LEU A 173 -0.55 -4.04 12.93
C LEU A 173 0.77 -3.91 12.19
N VAL A 174 1.13 -2.71 11.73
CA VAL A 174 2.32 -2.49 10.93
C VAL A 174 3.38 -1.72 11.72
N PRO A 175 4.51 -2.36 12.07
CA PRO A 175 5.55 -1.75 12.87
C PRO A 175 6.28 -0.65 12.08
N ARG A 176 5.92 0.61 12.34
CA ARG A 176 6.56 1.82 11.76
C ARG A 176 6.28 3.04 12.64
N ASN A 177 7.06 4.11 12.46
CA ASN A 177 6.81 5.37 13.15
C ASN A 177 5.63 6.09 12.50
N TYR A 178 4.75 6.67 13.30
CA TYR A 178 3.58 7.40 12.81
C TYR A 178 3.52 8.79 13.41
N VAL A 179 3.03 9.75 12.63
CA VAL A 179 2.55 11.04 13.14
C VAL A 179 1.05 11.11 12.85
N VAL A 180 0.25 11.17 13.91
CA VAL A 180 -1.21 11.23 13.81
C VAL A 180 -1.60 12.70 13.87
N MET A 181 -1.93 13.27 12.71
CA MET A 181 -2.34 14.66 12.62
C MET A 181 -3.87 14.76 12.60
N GLU A 182 -4.41 15.39 13.65
CA GLU A 182 -5.82 15.78 13.73
C GLU A 182 -5.93 16.99 14.66
N VAL A 183 -6.34 18.16 14.15
CA VAL A 183 -6.33 19.37 14.99
C VAL A 183 -7.53 19.40 15.94
N LYS A 184 -8.73 19.01 15.47
CA LYS A 184 -9.97 19.15 16.25
C LYS A 184 -10.13 18.15 17.40
N SER A 185 -9.64 16.91 17.24
CA SER A 185 -9.77 15.88 18.29
C SER A 185 -8.54 15.77 19.20
N ASN A 186 -7.48 16.54 18.91
CA ASN A 186 -6.29 16.63 19.78
C ASN A 186 -6.35 17.84 20.74
N LEU A 187 -7.41 18.66 20.65
CA LEU A 187 -7.78 19.70 21.61
C LEU A 187 -8.86 19.18 22.56
#